data_AF-A0A2U3QWG9-F1
#
_entry.id   AF-A0A2U3QWG9-F1
#
_cell.length_a   1.000
_cell.length_b   1.000
_cell.length_c   1.000
_cell.angle_alpha   90.00
_cell.angle_beta   90.00
_cell.angle_gamma   90.00
#
_symmetry.space_group_name_H-M   'P 1'
#
loop_
_entity.id
_entity.type
_entity.pdbx_description
1 polymer ?
#
loop_
_entity_poly.entity_id
_entity_poly.type
_entity_poly.pdbx_seq_one_letter_code
_entity_poly.pdbx_strand_id
1 'polypeptide(L)'
;MQGSLIVVDEAGMVGTKAYAELFRVVRNNYCQLILAGDEKQLASIERGGMFEMLSNNFGSHVLIDIRRQSENWSREAATKFAESNILSGITLLRQNNCVRFDNTLQDSMSKLIYNWSLSKFKPHEKLVITVRNKDVDILNSSIRSLLKANGTLKGTEYERSIDGRKELYMAGDRIVFQTSDKDLQIQNSEFATLTSVSKNKFIAKTDTGKEVSFDSVKYNLNMAMQVLFIRSRELL
;
A
#
# COMPACT_ATOMS: atom_id res chain seq x y z
N MET A 1 0.03 -33.26 -3.69
CA MET A 1 -0.65 -32.19 -4.47
C MET A 1 -1.31 -32.69 -5.74
N GLN A 2 -1.27 -33.99 -6.07
CA GLN A 2 -1.87 -34.47 -7.31
C GLN A 2 -3.40 -34.27 -7.29
N GLY A 3 -3.97 -33.77 -8.39
CA GLY A 3 -5.41 -33.53 -8.51
C GLY A 3 -5.96 -32.38 -7.64
N SER A 4 -5.11 -31.47 -7.16
CA SER A 4 -5.54 -30.31 -6.37
C SER A 4 -5.99 -29.13 -7.25
N LEU A 5 -6.78 -28.22 -6.68
CA LEU A 5 -7.11 -26.92 -7.27
C LEU A 5 -6.15 -25.86 -6.76
N ILE A 6 -5.54 -25.11 -7.68
CA ILE A 6 -4.71 -23.95 -7.38
C ILE A 6 -5.49 -22.70 -7.78
N VAL A 7 -5.66 -21.78 -6.84
CA VAL A 7 -6.26 -20.47 -7.10
C VAL A 7 -5.18 -19.42 -6.90
N VAL A 8 -4.97 -18.59 -7.93
CA VAL A 8 -4.04 -17.47 -7.89
C VAL A 8 -4.86 -16.19 -7.88
N ASP A 9 -4.79 -15.46 -6.77
CA ASP A 9 -5.34 -14.12 -6.65
C ASP A 9 -4.33 -13.06 -7.12
N GLU A 10 -4.81 -11.91 -7.56
CA GLU A 10 -4.03 -10.84 -8.18
C GLU A 10 -3.12 -11.33 -9.33
N ALA A 11 -3.67 -12.22 -10.16
CA ALA A 11 -2.98 -12.86 -11.27
C ALA A 11 -2.40 -11.85 -12.30
N GLY A 12 -2.97 -10.64 -12.39
CA GLY A 12 -2.43 -9.54 -13.22
C GLY A 12 -1.01 -9.11 -12.83
N MET A 13 -0.64 -9.29 -11.56
CA MET A 13 0.69 -8.91 -11.04
C MET A 13 1.76 -9.99 -11.25
N VAL A 14 1.38 -11.20 -11.69
CA VAL A 14 2.31 -12.32 -11.84
C VAL A 14 3.17 -12.16 -13.09
N GLY A 15 4.49 -12.17 -12.90
CA GLY A 15 5.45 -12.06 -14.00
C GLY A 15 5.47 -13.30 -14.90
N THR A 16 5.83 -13.11 -16.17
CA THR A 16 5.82 -14.19 -17.19
C THR A 16 6.66 -15.42 -16.78
N LYS A 17 7.80 -15.22 -16.10
CA LYS A 17 8.64 -16.34 -15.62
C LYS A 17 7.96 -17.16 -14.52
N ALA A 18 7.28 -16.48 -13.61
CA ALA A 18 6.53 -17.14 -12.54
C ALA A 18 5.36 -17.94 -13.11
N TYR A 19 4.68 -17.42 -14.15
CA TYR A 19 3.66 -18.17 -14.88
C TYR A 19 4.20 -19.45 -15.53
N ALA A 20 5.37 -19.40 -16.16
CA ALA A 20 5.98 -20.58 -16.78
C ALA A 20 6.22 -21.69 -15.75
N GLU A 21 6.76 -21.34 -14.58
CA GLU A 21 6.97 -22.30 -13.48
C GLU A 21 5.64 -22.80 -12.89
N LEU A 22 4.66 -21.91 -12.71
CA LEU A 22 3.33 -22.28 -12.23
C LEU A 22 2.68 -23.33 -13.15
N PHE A 23 2.69 -23.10 -14.46
CA PHE A 23 2.13 -24.04 -15.43
C PHE A 23 2.87 -25.37 -15.46
N ARG A 24 4.20 -25.35 -15.33
CA ARG A 24 5.01 -26.58 -15.22
C ARG A 24 4.57 -27.41 -14.00
N VAL A 25 4.40 -26.77 -12.85
CA VAL A 25 3.96 -27.44 -11.61
C VAL A 25 2.54 -27.98 -11.75
N VAL A 26 1.61 -27.16 -12.25
CA VAL A 26 0.21 -27.56 -12.48
C VAL A 26 0.12 -28.77 -13.39
N ARG A 27 0.83 -28.75 -14.52
CA ARG A 27 0.85 -29.84 -15.50
C ARG A 27 1.42 -31.13 -14.91
N ASN A 28 2.56 -31.06 -14.23
CA ASN A 28 3.24 -32.25 -13.68
C ASN A 28 2.45 -32.91 -12.55
N ASN A 29 1.58 -32.16 -11.87
CA ASN A 29 0.76 -32.65 -10.76
C ASN A 29 -0.72 -32.85 -11.16
N TYR A 30 -1.09 -32.68 -12.43
CA TYR A 30 -2.47 -32.79 -12.89
C TYR A 30 -3.44 -31.92 -12.06
N CYS A 31 -3.02 -30.71 -11.72
CA CYS A 31 -3.83 -29.76 -10.96
C CYS A 31 -4.79 -28.99 -11.88
N GLN A 32 -5.89 -28.52 -11.30
CA GLN A 32 -6.70 -27.45 -11.91
C GLN A 32 -6.14 -26.09 -11.49
N LEU A 33 -6.28 -25.09 -12.36
CA LEU A 33 -5.80 -23.73 -12.10
C LEU A 33 -6.92 -22.73 -12.37
N ILE A 34 -7.19 -21.86 -11.38
CA ILE A 34 -8.05 -20.69 -11.52
C ILE A 34 -7.18 -19.45 -11.30
N LEU A 35 -7.27 -18.50 -12.23
CA LEU A 35 -6.64 -17.20 -12.14
C LEU A 35 -7.71 -16.15 -11.87
N ALA A 36 -7.54 -15.39 -10.79
CA ALA A 36 -8.40 -14.28 -10.42
C ALA A 36 -7.56 -13.00 -10.32
N GLY A 37 -8.10 -11.88 -10.79
CA GLY A 37 -7.41 -10.60 -10.80
C GLY A 37 -8.14 -9.60 -11.67
N ASP A 38 -7.61 -8.39 -11.71
CA ASP A 38 -8.13 -7.29 -12.52
C ASP A 38 -7.15 -6.98 -13.67
N GLU A 39 -7.63 -7.06 -14.90
CA GLU A 39 -6.83 -6.77 -16.10
C GLU A 39 -6.47 -5.28 -16.23
N LYS A 40 -7.24 -4.39 -15.57
CA LYS A 40 -7.07 -2.94 -15.62
C LYS A 40 -6.25 -2.40 -14.44
N GLN A 41 -5.85 -3.25 -13.50
CA GLN A 41 -4.90 -2.87 -12.45
C GLN A 41 -3.48 -2.79 -13.00
N LEU A 42 -2.62 -2.06 -12.27
CA LEU A 42 -1.19 -1.88 -12.61
C LEU A 42 -0.55 -3.23 -12.98
N ALA A 43 0.19 -3.24 -14.07
CA ALA A 43 0.73 -4.47 -14.63
C ALA A 43 1.81 -5.06 -13.71
N SER A 44 2.25 -6.28 -13.99
CA SER A 44 3.43 -6.82 -13.32
C SER A 44 4.68 -5.95 -13.59
N ILE A 45 5.59 -5.90 -12.62
CA ILE A 45 6.91 -5.24 -12.72
C ILE A 45 7.79 -5.93 -13.77
N GLU A 46 7.62 -7.23 -13.99
CA GLU A 46 8.23 -7.97 -15.12
C GLU A 46 7.33 -7.84 -16.36
N ARG A 47 7.88 -8.00 -17.59
CA ARG A 47 7.10 -8.01 -18.85
C ARG A 47 5.74 -8.71 -18.66
N GLY A 48 4.69 -7.91 -18.48
CA GLY A 48 3.37 -8.32 -18.02
C GLY A 48 2.43 -8.71 -19.17
N GLY A 49 1.13 -8.77 -18.90
CA GLY A 49 0.08 -9.00 -19.90
C GLY A 49 -0.30 -10.47 -20.13
N MET A 50 0.35 -11.43 -19.47
CA MET A 50 -0.03 -12.85 -19.57
C MET A 50 -1.45 -13.11 -19.06
N PHE A 51 -1.87 -12.44 -17.98
CA PHE A 51 -3.23 -12.60 -17.46
C PHE A 51 -4.29 -12.15 -18.47
N GLU A 52 -4.12 -10.97 -19.07
CA GLU A 52 -4.99 -10.45 -20.14
C GLU A 52 -4.97 -11.38 -21.36
N MET A 53 -3.79 -11.83 -21.81
CA MET A 53 -3.66 -12.78 -22.92
C MET A 53 -4.42 -14.09 -22.65
N LEU A 54 -4.32 -14.63 -21.43
CA LEU A 54 -5.01 -15.86 -21.05
C LEU A 54 -6.53 -15.65 -21.00
N SER A 55 -6.99 -14.54 -20.43
CA SER A 55 -8.40 -14.14 -20.43
C SER A 55 -8.95 -14.07 -21.87
N ASN A 56 -8.21 -13.42 -22.78
CA ASN A 56 -8.61 -13.28 -24.18
C ASN A 56 -8.60 -14.60 -24.96
N ASN A 57 -7.64 -15.50 -24.69
CA ASN A 57 -7.50 -16.75 -25.44
C ASN A 57 -8.39 -17.89 -24.93
N PHE A 58 -8.61 -17.98 -23.62
CA PHE A 58 -9.36 -19.07 -22.99
C PHE A 58 -10.76 -18.66 -22.52
N GLY A 59 -11.09 -17.37 -22.61
CA GLY A 59 -12.29 -16.79 -22.02
C GLY A 59 -12.14 -16.55 -20.53
N SER A 60 -13.02 -15.72 -19.99
CA SER A 60 -13.06 -15.40 -18.57
C SER A 60 -14.48 -15.14 -18.11
N HIS A 61 -14.69 -15.22 -16.79
CA HIS A 61 -15.93 -14.78 -16.14
C HIS A 61 -15.67 -13.46 -15.45
N VAL A 62 -16.43 -12.42 -15.83
CA VAL A 62 -16.32 -11.09 -15.24
C VAL A 62 -17.31 -10.96 -14.10
N LEU A 63 -16.81 -10.58 -12.92
CA LEU A 63 -17.65 -10.26 -11.76
C LEU A 63 -18.10 -8.81 -11.87
N ILE A 64 -19.41 -8.61 -12.08
CA ILE A 64 -20.02 -7.28 -12.25
C ILE A 64 -20.61 -6.71 -10.94
N ASP A 65 -20.83 -7.56 -9.94
CA ASP A 65 -21.48 -7.18 -8.69
C ASP A 65 -20.50 -6.52 -7.71
N ILE A 66 -20.65 -5.21 -7.53
CA ILE A 66 -19.85 -4.43 -6.60
C ILE A 66 -20.34 -4.66 -5.16
N ARG A 67 -19.55 -5.37 -4.36
CA ARG A 67 -19.86 -5.68 -2.96
C ARG A 67 -19.18 -4.76 -1.93
N ARG A 68 -18.07 -4.12 -2.29
CA ARG A 68 -17.25 -3.34 -1.34
C ARG A 68 -17.92 -2.02 -0.94
N GLN A 69 -18.58 -1.36 -1.88
CA GLN A 69 -19.28 -0.09 -1.65
C GLN A 69 -20.72 -0.37 -1.19
N SER A 70 -21.11 0.16 -0.04
CA SER A 70 -22.48 0.04 0.51
C SER A 70 -23.46 0.99 -0.18
N GLU A 71 -23.01 2.21 -0.45
CA GLU A 71 -23.82 3.29 -1.01
C GLU A 71 -23.93 3.21 -2.54
N ASN A 72 -25.12 3.52 -3.06
CA ASN A 72 -25.40 3.47 -4.50
C ASN A 72 -24.49 4.42 -5.30
N TRP A 73 -24.30 5.65 -4.83
CA TRP A 73 -23.46 6.64 -5.52
C TRP A 73 -21.99 6.19 -5.60
N SER A 74 -21.52 5.43 -4.60
CA SER A 74 -20.14 4.96 -4.52
C SER A 74 -19.91 3.78 -5.47
N ARG A 75 -20.91 2.88 -5.60
CA ARG A 75 -20.95 1.86 -6.65
C ARG A 75 -20.93 2.48 -8.04
N GLU A 76 -21.77 3.49 -8.27
CA GLU A 76 -21.84 4.19 -9.56
C GLU A 76 -20.50 4.86 -9.91
N ALA A 77 -19.86 5.54 -8.95
CA ALA A 77 -18.54 6.14 -9.17
C ALA A 77 -17.49 5.09 -9.57
N ALA A 78 -17.49 3.93 -8.90
CA ALA A 78 -16.58 2.83 -9.24
C ALA A 78 -16.85 2.26 -10.65
N THR A 79 -18.13 2.08 -11.03
CA THR A 79 -18.51 1.69 -12.40
C THR A 79 -18.01 2.70 -13.43
N LYS A 80 -18.18 4.01 -13.18
CA LYS A 80 -17.68 5.05 -14.10
C LYS A 80 -16.17 4.99 -14.28
N PHE A 81 -15.40 4.70 -13.23
CA PHE A 81 -13.95 4.50 -13.36
C PHE A 81 -13.59 3.23 -14.15
N ALA A 82 -14.31 2.12 -13.92
CA ALA A 82 -14.10 0.87 -14.66
C ALA A 82 -14.40 1.02 -16.17
N GLU A 83 -15.34 1.89 -16.52
CA GLU A 83 -15.71 2.26 -17.90
C GLU A 83 -14.81 3.37 -18.49
N SER A 84 -13.75 3.78 -17.79
CA SER A 84 -12.87 4.90 -18.18
C SER A 84 -13.57 6.26 -18.31
N ASN A 85 -14.78 6.41 -17.74
CA ASN A 85 -15.51 7.67 -17.66
C ASN A 85 -15.07 8.48 -16.43
N ILE A 86 -13.81 8.92 -16.45
CA ILE A 86 -13.13 9.56 -15.31
C ILE A 86 -13.88 10.82 -14.84
N LEU A 87 -14.35 11.66 -15.78
CA LEU A 87 -15.02 12.92 -15.44
C LEU A 87 -16.30 12.70 -14.63
N SER A 88 -17.12 11.71 -15.02
CA SER A 88 -18.35 11.38 -14.30
C SER A 88 -18.04 10.80 -12.92
N GLY A 89 -17.04 9.92 -12.82
CA GLY A 89 -16.58 9.38 -11.54
C GLY A 89 -16.12 10.46 -10.57
N ILE A 90 -15.27 11.40 -11.02
CA ILE A 90 -14.81 12.54 -10.22
C ILE A 90 -15.96 13.47 -9.83
N THR A 91 -16.93 13.68 -10.72
CA THR A 91 -18.11 14.49 -10.43
C THR A 91 -18.95 13.89 -9.30
N LEU A 92 -19.19 12.58 -9.34
CA LEU A 92 -19.89 11.86 -8.27
C LEU A 92 -19.14 11.94 -6.94
N LEU A 93 -17.82 11.76 -6.94
CA LEU A 93 -17.00 11.92 -5.74
C LEU A 93 -17.10 13.34 -5.17
N ARG A 94 -17.10 14.36 -6.04
CA ARG A 94 -17.24 15.77 -5.61
C ARG A 94 -18.60 16.06 -5.01
N GLN A 95 -19.68 15.60 -5.63
CA GLN A 95 -21.05 15.77 -5.14
C GLN A 95 -21.25 15.13 -3.76
N ASN A 96 -20.49 14.07 -3.45
CA ASN A 96 -20.51 13.38 -2.16
C ASN A 96 -19.39 13.83 -1.20
N ASN A 97 -18.78 15.00 -1.42
CA ASN A 97 -17.73 15.59 -0.58
C ASN A 97 -16.45 14.74 -0.41
N CYS A 98 -16.19 13.80 -1.33
CA CYS A 98 -15.00 12.94 -1.32
C CYS A 98 -13.80 13.54 -2.07
N VAL A 99 -14.02 14.58 -2.89
CA VAL A 99 -12.95 15.29 -3.62
C VAL A 99 -13.02 16.78 -3.30
N ARG A 100 -11.86 17.35 -2.97
CA ARG A 100 -11.67 18.79 -2.74
C ARG A 100 -10.55 19.27 -3.64
N PHE A 101 -10.76 20.43 -4.26
CA PHE A 101 -9.77 21.09 -5.10
C PHE A 101 -9.30 22.35 -4.40
N ASP A 102 -7.98 22.55 -4.33
CA ASP A 102 -7.37 23.78 -3.86
C ASP A 102 -6.51 24.38 -4.96
N ASN A 103 -6.20 25.67 -4.81
CA ASN A 103 -5.52 26.43 -5.85
C ASN A 103 -4.04 26.07 -5.99
N THR A 104 -3.43 25.53 -4.94
CA THR A 104 -2.00 25.18 -4.93
C THR A 104 -1.77 23.87 -4.19
N LEU A 105 -0.70 23.16 -4.57
CA LEU A 105 -0.28 21.95 -3.87
C LEU A 105 -0.01 22.19 -2.38
N GLN A 106 0.59 23.32 -2.04
CA GLN A 106 0.91 23.68 -0.65
C GLN A 106 -0.35 23.86 0.19
N ASP A 107 -1.38 24.51 -0.38
CA ASP A 107 -2.69 24.67 0.27
C ASP A 107 -3.37 23.31 0.46
N SER A 108 -3.38 22.45 -0.56
CA SER A 108 -3.90 21.08 -0.46
C SER A 108 -3.20 20.25 0.61
N MET A 109 -1.86 20.30 0.68
CA MET A 109 -1.11 19.57 1.71
C MET A 109 -1.43 20.09 3.11
N SER A 110 -1.48 21.41 3.28
CA SER A 110 -1.77 22.05 4.58
C SER A 110 -3.18 21.69 5.06
N LYS A 111 -4.18 21.78 4.18
CA LYS A 111 -5.55 21.38 4.45
C LYS A 111 -5.68 19.88 4.70
N LEU A 112 -4.94 19.04 3.98
CA LEU A 112 -4.91 17.60 4.21
C LEU A 112 -4.41 17.29 5.62
N ILE A 113 -3.28 17.87 6.03
CA ILE A 113 -2.70 17.67 7.38
C ILE A 113 -3.67 18.16 8.45
N TYR A 114 -4.33 19.30 8.22
CA TYR A 114 -5.35 19.83 9.12
C TYR A 114 -6.56 18.90 9.25
N ASN A 115 -7.13 18.43 8.14
CA ASN A 115 -8.25 17.47 8.18
C ASN A 115 -7.83 16.14 8.81
N TRP A 116 -6.60 15.69 8.56
CA TRP A 116 -6.03 14.50 9.16
C TRP A 116 -5.90 14.62 10.69
N SER A 117 -5.60 15.83 11.20
CA SER A 117 -5.46 16.10 12.64
C SER A 117 -6.80 16.15 13.37
N LEU A 118 -7.84 16.68 12.70
CA LEU A 118 -9.21 16.72 13.22
C LEU A 118 -9.94 15.38 13.13
N SER A 119 -9.43 14.45 12.32
CA SER A 119 -10.04 13.15 12.12
C SER A 119 -10.09 12.36 13.42
N LYS A 120 -11.27 11.81 13.74
CA LYS A 120 -11.52 10.96 14.92
C LYS A 120 -10.95 9.55 14.79
N PHE A 121 -10.56 9.16 13.57
CA PHE A 121 -9.98 7.85 13.29
C PHE A 121 -8.59 7.74 13.92
N LYS A 122 -8.29 6.56 14.43
CA LYS A 122 -6.98 6.23 14.98
C LYS A 122 -5.92 6.36 13.88
N PRO A 123 -4.66 6.63 14.24
CA PRO A 123 -3.54 6.64 13.30
C PRO A 123 -3.55 5.48 12.28
N HIS A 124 -3.66 4.22 12.71
CA HIS A 124 -3.62 3.07 11.78
C HIS A 124 -4.84 2.94 10.86
N GLU A 125 -5.92 3.68 11.10
CA GLU A 125 -7.15 3.66 10.28
C GLU A 125 -7.12 4.72 9.16
N LYS A 126 -6.07 5.55 9.13
CA LYS A 126 -5.91 6.66 8.19
C LYS A 126 -4.78 6.33 7.23
N LEU A 127 -4.95 6.64 5.95
CA LEU A 127 -3.92 6.45 4.94
C LEU A 127 -3.85 7.69 4.06
N VAL A 128 -2.65 8.22 3.90
CA VAL A 128 -2.36 9.30 2.96
C VAL A 128 -1.55 8.73 1.82
N ILE A 129 -1.91 9.08 0.59
CA ILE A 129 -1.27 8.54 -0.60
C ILE A 129 -0.82 9.71 -1.47
N THR A 130 0.41 9.66 -1.97
CA THR A 130 0.96 10.67 -2.90
C THR A 130 1.91 10.05 -3.92
N VAL A 131 2.20 10.78 -5.00
CA VAL A 131 2.90 10.28 -6.20
C VAL A 131 4.40 10.57 -6.18
N ARG A 132 4.91 11.49 -5.35
CA ARG A 132 6.34 11.86 -5.33
C ARG A 132 6.97 11.59 -3.97
N ASN A 133 8.17 11.00 -3.93
CA ASN A 133 8.88 10.73 -2.67
C ASN A 133 9.11 12.02 -1.86
N LYS A 134 9.45 13.14 -2.51
CA LYS A 134 9.58 14.43 -1.83
C LYS A 134 8.30 14.86 -1.10
N ASP A 135 7.13 14.53 -1.66
CA ASP A 135 5.84 14.87 -1.07
C ASP A 135 5.55 13.95 0.12
N VAL A 136 5.97 12.68 0.04
CA VAL A 136 5.92 11.73 1.16
C VAL A 136 6.74 12.25 2.33
N ASP A 137 7.98 12.69 2.08
CA ASP A 137 8.88 13.21 3.11
C ASP A 137 8.30 14.45 3.81
N ILE A 138 7.75 15.40 3.04
CA ILE A 138 7.09 16.61 3.56
C ILE A 138 5.87 16.24 4.41
N LEU A 139 5.00 15.37 3.91
CA LEU A 139 3.77 14.99 4.61
C LEU A 139 4.07 14.19 5.88
N ASN A 140 4.99 13.23 5.82
CA ASN A 140 5.43 12.45 6.99
C ASN A 140 6.03 13.36 8.06
N SER A 141 6.92 14.27 7.67
CA SER A 141 7.56 15.22 8.61
C SER A 141 6.54 16.15 9.26
N SER A 142 5.55 16.62 8.49
CA SER A 142 4.50 17.51 8.99
C SER A 142 3.55 16.79 9.95
N ILE A 143 3.11 15.59 9.61
CA ILE A 143 2.27 14.74 10.48
C ILE A 143 3.01 14.39 11.77
N ARG A 144 4.30 14.04 11.66
CA ARG A 144 5.12 13.74 12.84
C ARG A 144 5.30 14.95 13.76
N SER A 145 5.56 16.13 13.18
CA SER A 145 5.69 17.36 13.95
C SER A 145 4.41 17.71 14.70
N LEU A 146 3.26 17.53 14.06
CA LEU A 146 1.94 17.69 14.68
C LEU A 146 1.74 16.71 15.85
N LEU A 147 2.11 15.43 15.67
CA LEU A 147 2.02 14.42 16.72
C LEU A 147 2.98 14.66 17.90
N LYS A 148 4.14 15.29 17.66
CA LYS A 148 5.02 15.76 18.74
C LYS A 148 4.39 16.95 19.46
N ALA A 149 3.87 17.93 18.72
CA ALA A 149 3.28 19.14 19.27
C ALA A 149 2.04 18.88 20.14
N ASN A 150 1.20 17.90 19.77
CA ASN A 150 0.04 17.49 20.56
C ASN A 150 0.38 16.47 21.68
N GLY A 151 1.65 16.08 21.81
CA GLY A 151 2.13 15.18 22.84
C GLY A 151 1.76 13.70 22.64
N THR A 152 1.33 13.29 21.44
CA THR A 152 1.12 11.88 21.09
C THR A 152 2.46 11.15 20.93
N LEU A 153 3.45 11.81 20.32
CA LEU A 153 4.83 11.33 20.26
C LEU A 153 5.69 12.07 21.29
N LYS A 154 6.33 11.31 22.17
CA LYS A 154 7.16 11.82 23.26
C LYS A 154 8.37 10.91 23.46
N GLY A 155 9.45 11.49 23.98
CA GLY A 155 10.67 10.77 24.31
C GLY A 155 11.85 11.13 23.40
N THR A 156 12.89 10.30 23.48
CA THR A 156 14.17 10.52 22.79
C THR A 156 14.08 10.11 21.32
N GLU A 157 14.60 10.96 20.45
CA GLU A 157 14.82 10.63 19.04
C GLU A 157 16.20 9.98 18.87
N TYR A 158 16.23 8.91 18.08
CA TYR A 158 17.44 8.19 17.72
C TYR A 158 17.72 8.40 16.23
N GLU A 159 18.90 8.93 15.93
CA GLU A 159 19.37 9.08 14.56
C GLU A 159 19.86 7.76 14.00
N ARG A 160 19.38 7.43 12.81
CA ARG A 160 19.88 6.36 11.96
C ARG A 160 20.34 6.95 10.64
N SER A 161 21.50 6.51 10.15
CA SER A 161 21.95 6.83 8.81
C SER A 161 21.79 5.63 7.88
N ILE A 162 21.07 5.81 6.78
CA ILE A 162 20.84 4.81 5.73
C ILE A 162 21.18 5.46 4.40
N ASP A 163 22.09 4.87 3.62
CA ASP A 163 22.47 5.36 2.29
C ASP A 163 22.80 6.87 2.25
N GLY A 164 23.45 7.37 3.31
CA GLY A 164 23.82 8.79 3.45
C GLY A 164 22.67 9.73 3.86
N ARG A 165 21.44 9.24 4.00
CA ARG A 165 20.30 9.97 4.57
C ARG A 165 20.26 9.78 6.08
N LYS A 166 19.97 10.84 6.81
CA LYS A 166 19.76 10.82 8.25
C LYS A 166 18.27 10.82 8.54
N GLU A 167 17.81 9.80 9.24
CA GLU A 167 16.43 9.66 9.65
C GLU A 167 16.37 9.53 11.17
N LEU A 168 15.43 10.25 11.77
CA LEU A 168 15.21 10.19 13.21
C LEU A 168 14.06 9.23 13.49
N TYR A 169 14.18 8.39 14.51
CA TYR A 169 13.12 7.47 14.94
C TYR A 169 12.86 7.61 16.44
N MET A 170 11.63 7.39 16.87
CA MET A 170 11.23 7.38 18.27
C MET A 170 10.09 6.39 18.52
N ALA A 171 9.89 6.03 19.79
CA ALA A 171 8.74 5.20 20.16
C ALA A 171 7.43 5.92 19.79
N GLY A 172 6.50 5.15 19.20
CA GLY A 172 5.23 5.61 18.64
C GLY A 172 5.27 5.91 17.14
N ASP A 173 6.44 6.03 16.52
CA ASP A 173 6.52 6.24 15.07
C ASP A 173 5.95 5.03 14.32
N ARG A 174 5.27 5.31 13.20
CA ARG A 174 4.77 4.29 12.28
C ARG A 174 5.73 4.10 11.12
N ILE A 175 6.04 2.86 10.83
CA ILE A 175 7.00 2.43 9.81
C ILE A 175 6.35 1.43 8.86
N VAL A 176 6.95 1.30 7.68
CA VAL A 176 6.66 0.22 6.74
C VAL A 176 7.96 -0.54 6.45
N PHE A 177 7.89 -1.87 6.53
CA PHE A 177 9.02 -2.72 6.16
C PHE A 177 9.17 -2.76 4.64
N GLN A 178 10.38 -2.56 4.11
CA GLN A 178 10.64 -2.59 2.67
C GLN A 178 11.14 -3.94 2.15
N THR A 179 11.31 -4.90 3.05
CA THR A 179 11.90 -6.21 2.78
C THR A 179 11.22 -7.26 3.65
N SER A 180 11.00 -8.44 3.08
CA SER A 180 10.51 -9.60 3.85
C SER A 180 11.67 -10.29 4.59
N ASP A 181 11.39 -10.82 5.77
CA ASP A 181 12.29 -11.67 6.54
C ASP A 181 11.51 -12.87 7.07
N LYS A 182 11.90 -14.08 6.68
CA LYS A 182 11.16 -15.30 7.03
C LYS A 182 11.34 -15.68 8.50
N ASP A 183 12.53 -15.47 9.06
CA ASP A 183 12.84 -15.87 10.42
C ASP A 183 12.10 -14.99 11.42
N LEU A 184 12.03 -13.69 11.13
CA LEU A 184 11.22 -12.75 11.89
C LEU A 184 9.74 -12.74 11.45
N GLN A 185 9.40 -13.48 10.40
CA GLN A 185 8.11 -13.48 9.69
C GLN A 185 7.57 -12.05 9.52
N ILE A 186 8.41 -11.20 8.92
CA ILE A 186 8.10 -9.86 8.45
C ILE A 186 7.78 -9.95 6.96
N GLN A 187 6.74 -9.27 6.51
CA GLN A 187 6.44 -9.14 5.09
C GLN A 187 6.82 -7.76 4.55
N ASN A 188 7.28 -7.70 3.30
CA ASN A 188 7.43 -6.44 2.59
C ASN A 188 6.09 -5.70 2.52
N SER A 189 6.13 -4.38 2.66
CA SER A 189 4.98 -3.48 2.73
C SER A 189 4.10 -3.65 3.98
N GLU A 190 4.55 -4.41 4.99
CA GLU A 190 3.84 -4.55 6.25
C GLU A 190 4.06 -3.31 7.13
N PHE A 191 2.96 -2.79 7.69
CA PHE A 191 2.99 -1.67 8.64
C PHE A 191 3.24 -2.13 10.07
N ALA A 192 4.00 -1.33 10.80
CA ALA A 192 4.20 -1.50 12.23
C ALA A 192 4.37 -0.16 12.96
N THR A 193 4.18 -0.18 14.27
CA THR A 193 4.45 0.94 15.17
C THR A 193 5.62 0.59 16.07
N LEU A 194 6.64 1.45 16.12
CA LEU A 194 7.78 1.30 17.00
C LEU A 194 7.32 1.42 18.46
N THR A 195 7.51 0.38 19.26
CA THR A 195 7.22 0.38 20.70
C THR A 195 8.46 0.74 21.52
N SER A 196 9.66 0.44 20.99
CA SER A 196 10.93 0.81 21.60
C SER A 196 11.98 1.10 20.53
N VAL A 197 12.78 2.13 20.76
CA VAL A 197 13.82 2.59 19.84
C VAL A 197 15.09 2.80 20.67
N SER A 198 16.19 2.21 20.21
CA SER A 198 17.53 2.36 20.78
C SER A 198 18.57 2.32 19.66
N LYS A 199 19.82 2.67 19.97
CA LYS A 199 20.90 2.78 18.96
C LYS A 199 21.02 1.54 18.05
N ASN A 200 20.93 0.33 18.61
CA ASN A 200 21.19 -0.91 17.88
C ASN A 200 19.95 -1.81 17.74
N LYS A 201 18.85 -1.50 18.43
CA LYS A 201 17.71 -2.40 18.54
C LYS A 201 16.41 -1.64 18.53
N PHE A 202 15.54 -1.99 17.58
CA PHE A 202 14.18 -1.49 17.51
C PHE A 202 13.22 -2.63 17.85
N ILE A 203 12.12 -2.29 18.49
CA ILE A 203 10.99 -3.19 18.70
C ILE A 203 9.77 -2.53 18.09
N ALA A 204 9.07 -3.26 17.23
CA ALA A 204 7.86 -2.79 16.57
C ALA A 204 6.71 -3.76 16.78
N LYS A 205 5.50 -3.24 16.86
CA LYS A 205 4.26 -4.02 16.86
C LYS A 205 3.59 -3.87 15.51
N THR A 206 3.41 -4.97 14.78
CA THR A 206 2.67 -4.98 13.51
C THR A 206 1.18 -4.71 13.73
N ASP A 207 0.46 -4.36 12.68
CA ASP A 207 -1.00 -4.16 12.77
C ASP A 207 -1.76 -5.45 13.11
N THR A 208 -1.18 -6.62 12.82
CA THR A 208 -1.69 -7.93 13.24
C THR A 208 -1.46 -8.20 14.74
N GLY A 209 -0.76 -7.30 15.44
CA GLY A 209 -0.52 -7.36 16.87
C GLY A 209 0.77 -8.08 17.27
N LYS A 210 1.53 -8.60 16.30
CA LYS A 210 2.79 -9.31 16.52
C LYS A 210 3.89 -8.32 16.90
N GLU A 211 4.68 -8.67 17.91
CA GLU A 211 5.88 -7.91 18.27
C GLU A 211 7.10 -8.48 17.54
N VAL A 212 7.90 -7.58 16.97
CA VAL A 212 9.10 -7.92 16.21
C VAL A 212 10.25 -7.06 16.70
N SER A 213 11.31 -7.74 17.12
CA SER A 213 12.56 -7.14 17.56
C SER A 213 13.61 -7.33 16.48
N PHE A 214 14.23 -6.24 16.03
CA PHE A 214 15.19 -6.29 14.94
C PHE A 214 16.34 -5.29 15.14
N ASP A 215 17.48 -5.61 14.51
CA ASP A 215 18.65 -4.73 14.52
C ASP A 215 18.34 -3.48 13.69
N SER A 216 18.56 -2.31 14.30
CA SER A 216 18.25 -1.03 13.67
C SER A 216 19.04 -0.79 12.38
N VAL A 217 20.21 -1.40 12.19
CA VAL A 217 21.09 -1.20 11.03
C VAL A 217 20.76 -2.17 9.90
N LYS A 218 20.34 -3.40 10.23
CA LYS A 218 20.18 -4.50 9.27
C LYS A 218 18.99 -4.37 8.32
N TYR A 219 17.90 -3.69 8.73
CA TYR A 219 16.64 -3.68 7.98
C TYR A 219 16.35 -2.34 7.33
N ASN A 220 16.01 -2.31 6.03
CA ASN A 220 15.60 -1.08 5.38
C ASN A 220 14.15 -0.74 5.78
N LEU A 221 13.95 0.39 6.44
CA LEU A 221 12.66 0.86 6.90
C LEU A 221 12.33 2.15 6.14
N ASN A 222 11.05 2.37 5.85
CA ASN A 222 10.59 3.72 5.55
C ASN A 222 9.76 4.24 6.71
N MET A 223 9.98 5.50 7.07
CA MET A 223 9.02 6.22 7.88
C MET A 223 7.71 6.32 7.09
N ALA A 224 6.63 5.84 7.69
CA ALA A 224 5.31 5.82 7.09
C ALA A 224 4.31 6.21 8.17
N MET A 225 4.47 7.44 8.68
CA MET A 225 3.64 8.02 9.74
C MET A 225 2.15 7.88 9.45
N GLN A 226 1.81 7.82 8.15
CA GLN A 226 0.68 7.16 7.48
C GLN A 226 0.68 7.44 5.98
N VAL A 227 1.79 7.99 5.46
CA VAL A 227 1.89 8.41 4.07
C VAL A 227 2.60 7.32 3.29
N LEU A 228 1.93 6.79 2.28
CA LEU A 228 2.53 5.91 1.29
C LEU A 228 2.80 6.69 0.00
N PHE A 229 3.96 6.40 -0.55
CA PHE A 229 4.22 6.61 -1.96
C PHE A 229 3.38 5.61 -2.76
N ILE A 230 2.58 6.07 -3.73
CA ILE A 230 2.20 5.18 -4.83
C ILE A 230 3.48 4.90 -5.59
N ARG A 231 4.01 3.67 -5.50
CA ARG A 231 4.96 3.20 -6.49
C ARG A 231 4.24 3.09 -7.84
N SER A 232 4.04 4.23 -8.50
CA SER A 232 3.93 4.24 -9.95
C SER A 232 5.34 4.06 -10.48
N ARG A 233 5.81 2.81 -10.53
CA ARG A 233 6.98 2.44 -11.32
C ARG A 233 6.58 2.15 -12.79
N GLU A 234 5.44 2.67 -13.23
CA GLU A 234 4.76 2.25 -14.46
C GLU A 234 4.17 3.41 -15.29
N LEU A 235 4.67 4.63 -15.11
CA LEU A 235 4.42 5.72 -16.05
C LEU A 235 5.71 6.48 -16.33
N LEU A 236 6.69 5.79 -16.93
CA LEU A 236 7.67 6.29 -17.90
C LEU A 236 8.34 5.09 -18.59
#